data_AF-A0A661F456-F1
#
_entry.id   AF-A0A661F456-F1
#
_cell.length_a   1.000
_cell.length_b   1.000
_cell.length_c   1.000
_cell.angle_alpha   90.00
_cell.angle_beta   90.00
_cell.angle_gamma   90.00
#
_symmetry.space_group_name_H-M   'P 1'
#
loop_
_entity.id
_entity.type
_entity.pdbx_description
1 polymer ?
#
loop_
_entity_poly.entity_id
_entity_poly.type
_entity_poly.pdbx_seq_one_letter_code
_entity_poly.pdbx_strand_id
1 'polypeptide(L)' 'MQSKVFKSNQSQAVAFPVGVKEVEIVVVGNSRIVTPINQSWDSWFDSPSVSDDF' A
#
# COMPACT_ATOMS: atom_id res chain seq x y z
N MET A 1 5.43 -13.61 9.28
CA MET A 1 6.15 -12.47 9.90
C MET A 1 5.35 -11.99 11.08
N GLN A 2 5.97 -11.71 12.24
CA GLN A 2 5.30 -11.11 13.40
C GLN A 2 5.95 -9.76 13.69
N SER A 3 5.14 -8.75 14.00
CA SER A 3 5.57 -7.39 14.30
C SER A 3 4.71 -6.82 15.43
N LYS A 4 5.21 -5.84 16.17
CA LYS A 4 4.48 -5.15 17.24
C LYS A 4 4.05 -3.77 16.77
N VAL A 5 2.90 -3.30 17.24
CA VAL A 5 2.48 -1.91 17.06
C VAL A 5 3.31 -1.02 17.99
N PHE A 6 3.79 0.11 17.48
CA PHE A 6 4.52 1.11 18.24
C PHE A 6 4.00 2.52 17.95
N LYS A 7 4.39 3.50 18.77
CA LYS A 7 4.10 4.92 18.53
C LYS A 7 5.20 5.54 17.68
N SER A 8 4.82 6.32 16.67
CA SER A 8 5.73 7.14 15.88
C SER A 8 5.13 8.54 15.78
N ASN A 9 5.80 9.52 16.39
CA ASN A 9 5.24 10.85 16.65
C ASN A 9 3.85 10.74 17.32
N GLN A 10 2.81 11.27 16.68
CA GLN A 10 1.44 11.26 17.20
C GLN A 10 0.62 10.03 16.72
N SER A 11 1.17 9.20 15.83
CA SER A 11 0.47 8.08 15.20
C SER A 11 0.91 6.71 15.76
N GLN A 12 0.14 5.67 15.46
CA GLN A 12 0.55 4.27 15.63
C GLN A 12 1.13 3.73 14.32
N ALA A 13 2.13 2.86 14.42
CA ALA A 13 2.85 2.30 13.27
C ALA A 13 3.16 0.81 13.48
N VAL A 14 3.42 0.12 12.37
CA VAL A 14 3.93 -1.26 12.33
C VAL A 14 5.13 -1.31 11.39
N ALA A 15 6.10 -2.19 11.68
CA ALA A 15 7.21 -2.40 10.74
C ALA A 15 6.73 -3.20 9.53
N PHE A 16 7.09 -2.74 8.32
CA PHE A 16 6.76 -3.38 7.05
C PHE A 16 8.06 -3.65 6.26
N PRO A 17 8.11 -4.67 5.38
CA PRO A 17 9.29 -4.95 4.57
C PRO A 17 9.77 -3.77 3.73
N VAL A 18 11.07 -3.73 3.46
CA VAL A 18 11.68 -2.72 2.59
C VAL A 18 11.13 -2.79 1.16
N GLY A 19 11.04 -1.64 0.49
CA GLY A 19 10.62 -1.54 -0.92
C GLY A 19 9.20 -1.02 -1.13
N VAL A 20 8.34 -1.04 -0.11
CA VAL A 20 6.99 -0.44 -0.18
C VAL A 20 6.98 0.92 0.51
N LYS A 21 6.57 1.97 -0.21
CA LYS A 21 6.54 3.35 0.28
C LYS A 21 5.13 3.87 0.56
N GLU A 22 4.17 3.45 -0.25
CA GLU A 22 2.79 3.92 -0.20
C GLU A 22 1.85 2.72 -0.24
N VAL A 23 0.82 2.76 0.62
CA VAL A 23 -0.14 1.67 0.79
C VAL A 23 -1.54 2.21 0.97
N GLU A 24 -2.51 1.41 0.55
CA GLU A 24 -3.91 1.53 0.94
C GLU A 24 -4.17 0.62 2.15
N ILE A 25 -5.02 1.08 3.07
CA ILE A 25 -5.43 0.32 4.25
C ILE A 25 -6.95 0.14 4.23
N VAL A 26 -7.40 -1.11 4.16
CA VAL A 26 -8.82 -1.48 4.22
C VAL A 26 -9.14 -2.16 5.55
N VAL A 27 -10.26 -1.77 6.15
CA VAL A 27 -10.77 -2.31 7.43
C VAL A 27 -11.72 -3.49 7.17
N VAL A 28 -11.41 -4.66 7.74
CA VAL A 28 -12.30 -5.83 7.70
C VAL A 28 -12.50 -6.35 9.12
N GLY A 29 -13.55 -5.86 9.79
CA GLY A 29 -13.77 -6.12 11.21
C GLY A 29 -12.56 -5.72 12.07
N ASN A 30 -11.96 -6.69 12.77
CA ASN A 30 -10.77 -6.49 13.59
C ASN A 30 -9.45 -6.62 12.82
N SER A 31 -9.50 -6.92 11.53
CA SER A 31 -8.33 -7.05 10.66
C SER A 31 -8.09 -5.79 9.84
N ARG A 32 -6.84 -5.59 9.42
CA ARG A 32 -6.44 -4.55 8.46
C ARG A 32 -5.75 -5.23 7.29
N ILE A 33 -6.26 -4.99 6.08
CA ILE A 33 -5.61 -5.41 4.84
C ILE A 33 -4.78 -4.23 4.36
N VAL A 34 -3.49 -4.46 4.14
CA VAL A 34 -2.54 -3.43 3.71
C VAL A 34 -1.98 -3.87 2.37
N THR A 35 -2.22 -3.07 1.34
CA THR A 35 -1.80 -3.34 -0.04
C THR A 35 -1.01 -2.15 -0.58
N PRO A 36 0.10 -2.36 -1.32
CA PRO A 36 0.74 -1.26 -2.04
C PRO A 36 -0.26 -0.55 -2.96
N ILE A 37 -0.16 0.77 -3.07
CA ILE A 37 -1.03 1.53 -4.01
C ILE A 37 -0.74 1.15 -5.47
N ASN A 38 -1.69 1.47 -6.36
CA ASN A 38 -1.55 1.35 -7.82
C ASN A 38 -1.25 -0.08 -8.33
N GLN A 39 -1.70 -1.11 -7.62
CA GLN A 39 -1.60 -2.51 -8.06
C GLN A 39 -2.92 -3.07 -8.62
N SER A 40 -3.96 -2.23 -8.77
CA SER A 40 -5.19 -2.67 -9.44
C SER A 40 -5.04 -2.61 -10.96
N TRP A 41 -5.68 -3.56 -11.64
CA TRP A 41 -5.79 -3.53 -13.10
C TRP A 41 -6.45 -2.23 -13.57
N ASP A 42 -7.49 -1.78 -12.88
CA ASP A 42 -8.17 -0.51 -13.18
C ASP A 42 -7.18 0.67 -13.16
N SER A 43 -6.35 0.76 -12.11
CA SER A 43 -5.32 1.82 -12.02
C SER A 43 -4.28 1.75 -13.13
N TRP A 44 -4.00 0.57 -13.68
CA TRP A 44 -3.10 0.41 -14.82
C TRP A 44 -3.78 0.82 -16.13
N PHE A 45 -5.03 0.41 -16.37
CA PHE A 45 -5.79 0.79 -17.56
C PHE A 45 -6.10 2.29 -17.61
N ASP A 46 -6.30 2.94 -16.46
CA ASP A 46 -6.50 4.39 -16.35
C ASP A 46 -5.20 5.21 -16.44
N SER A 47 -4.05 4.54 -16.45
CA SER A 47 -2.75 5.23 -16.53
C SER A 47 -2.47 5.74 -17.96
N PRO A 48 -1.63 6.78 -18.13
CA PRO A 48 -1.26 7.26 -19.45
C PRO A 48 -0.72 6.14 -20.33
N SER A 49 -1.21 6.06 -21.57
CA SER A 49 -0.70 5.11 -22.55
C SER A 49 0.77 5.38 -22.86
N VAL A 50 1.47 4.34 -23.30
CA VAL A 50 2.83 4.47 -23.86
C VAL A 50 2.82 5.34 -25.12
N SER A 51 3.97 5.89 -25.51
CA SER A 51 4.07 6.63 -26.78
C SER A 51 3.91 5.69 -27.98
N ASP A 52 3.56 6.28 -29.12
CA ASP A 52 3.23 5.56 -30.36
C ASP A 52 4.39 4.70 -30.91
N ASP A 53 5.61 4.86 -30.39
CA ASP A 53 6.84 4.20 -30.81
C ASP A 53 7.40 3.19 -29.79
N PHE A 54 6.64 2.84 -28.75
CA PHE A 54 6.98 1.76 -27.79
C PHE A 54 6.65 0.35 -28.30
#